data_AF-A0A382XVV3-F1
#
_entry.id   AF-A0A382XVV3-F1
#
_cell.length_a   1.000
_cell.length_b   1.000
_cell.length_c   1.000
_cell.angle_alpha   90.00
_cell.angle_beta   90.00
_cell.angle_gamma   90.00
#
_symmetry.space_group_name_H-M   'P 1'
#
loop_
_entity.id
_entity.type
_entity.pdbx_description
1 polymer ?
#
loop_
_entity_poly.entity_id
_entity_poly.type
_entity_poly.pdbx_seq_one_letter_code
_entity_poly.pdbx_strand_id
1 'polypeptide(L)'
;MISTYKRLFALLIFFMGQVLLSQSYQELQNLQDEYKRVLERQALQKPMEISEAEKTASSTALPDKLIYSRKDIESLLVNTEKLLEQLKFLEDSTSKMPYIGYEIFTQRDTIPFWQNLPIPKYYSLGPGDEIIISLWGETNTYDSKVINRDGQIYIENIGILNLGGKTVDDAKKYVLSKYSRVYSTLLGVNPKSFIDITLGELKSVNVHFVGFVNIPGVHMIH
;
A
#
# COMPACT_ATOMS: atom_id res chain seq x y z
N MET A 1 -79.39 -4.99 -41.87
CA MET A 1 -79.15 -3.55 -41.62
C MET A 1 -79.46 -3.07 -40.19
N ILE A 2 -80.35 -3.70 -39.41
CA ILE A 2 -80.74 -3.22 -38.06
C ILE A 2 -79.65 -3.41 -36.96
N SER A 3 -78.77 -4.40 -37.10
CA SER A 3 -77.80 -4.78 -36.05
C SER A 3 -76.57 -3.87 -35.97
N THR A 4 -76.18 -3.25 -37.08
CA THR A 4 -75.03 -2.31 -37.13
C THR A 4 -75.38 -0.98 -36.48
N TYR A 5 -76.62 -0.51 -36.63
CA TYR A 5 -77.09 0.75 -36.05
C TYR A 5 -77.15 0.72 -34.52
N LYS A 6 -77.57 -0.41 -33.92
CA LYS A 6 -77.55 -0.59 -32.46
C LYS A 6 -76.14 -0.56 -31.87
N ARG A 7 -75.15 -1.12 -32.58
CA ARG A 7 -73.74 -1.08 -32.16
C ARG A 7 -73.15 0.33 -32.27
N LEU A 8 -73.50 1.06 -33.32
CA LEU A 8 -73.08 2.46 -33.50
C LEU A 8 -73.69 3.38 -32.43
N PHE A 9 -74.96 3.16 -32.09
CA PHE A 9 -75.65 3.91 -31.03
C PHE A 9 -75.05 3.64 -29.64
N ALA A 10 -74.68 2.39 -29.34
CA ALA A 10 -74.00 2.03 -28.10
C ALA A 10 -72.59 2.67 -28.00
N LEU A 11 -71.84 2.74 -29.11
CA LEU A 11 -70.55 3.45 -29.17
C LEU A 11 -70.71 4.95 -28.95
N LEU A 12 -71.78 5.55 -29.48
CA LEU A 12 -72.04 6.98 -29.35
C LEU A 12 -72.42 7.36 -27.90
N ILE A 13 -73.18 6.51 -27.21
CA ILE A 13 -73.48 6.67 -25.77
C ILE A 13 -72.20 6.54 -24.93
N PHE A 14 -71.32 5.59 -25.27
CA PHE A 14 -70.05 5.41 -24.56
C PHE A 14 -69.12 6.63 -24.69
N PHE A 15 -69.10 7.28 -25.86
CA PHE A 15 -68.30 8.50 -26.07
C PHE A 15 -68.90 9.73 -25.36
N MET A 16 -70.23 9.85 -25.32
CA MET A 16 -70.91 10.95 -24.60
C MET A 16 -70.70 10.87 -23.07
N GLY A 17 -70.60 9.67 -22.51
CA GLY A 17 -70.37 9.46 -21.07
C GLY A 17 -69.00 9.96 -20.57
N GLN A 18 -68.00 10.07 -21.44
CA GLN A 18 -66.65 10.52 -21.07
C GLN A 18 -66.54 12.04 -20.87
N VAL A 19 -67.54 12.82 -21.30
CA VAL A 19 -67.51 14.30 -21.16
C VAL A 19 -67.97 14.75 -19.77
N LEU A 20 -68.69 13.90 -19.02
CA LEU A 20 -69.25 14.24 -17.69
C LEU A 20 -68.26 14.06 -16.52
N LEU A 21 -67.01 13.65 -16.79
CA LEU A 21 -65.95 13.49 -15.78
C LEU A 21 -64.80 14.51 -15.92
N SER A 22 -64.97 15.54 -16.76
CA SER A 22 -63.96 16.59 -16.90
C SER A 22 -64.09 17.60 -15.75
N GLN A 23 -63.16 17.58 -14.81
CA GLN A 23 -62.97 18.70 -13.88
C GLN A 23 -62.71 19.98 -14.70
N SER A 24 -63.36 21.08 -14.33
CA SER A 24 -63.18 22.35 -15.03
C SER A 24 -61.75 22.87 -14.80
N TYR A 25 -61.12 23.43 -15.83
CA TYR A 25 -59.78 24.04 -15.69
C TYR A 25 -59.71 25.08 -14.56
N GLN A 26 -60.83 25.78 -14.30
CA GLN A 26 -60.94 26.75 -13.20
C GLN A 26 -60.94 26.09 -11.82
N GLU A 27 -61.51 24.89 -11.67
CA GLU A 27 -61.47 24.15 -10.40
C GLU A 27 -60.05 23.67 -10.09
N LEU A 28 -59.31 23.19 -11.10
CA LEU A 28 -57.90 22.81 -10.96
C LEU A 28 -57.04 24.00 -10.51
N GLN A 29 -57.31 25.19 -11.05
CA GLN A 29 -56.59 26.39 -10.70
C GLN A 29 -56.91 26.87 -9.27
N ASN A 30 -58.18 26.84 -8.87
CA ASN A 30 -58.59 27.15 -7.50
C ASN A 30 -58.01 26.15 -6.49
N LEU A 31 -57.95 24.86 -6.84
CA LEU A 31 -57.39 23.81 -5.99
C LEU A 31 -55.88 23.98 -5.82
N GLN A 32 -55.16 24.38 -6.87
CA GLN A 32 -53.74 24.74 -6.77
C GLN A 32 -53.50 25.93 -5.82
N ASP A 33 -54.32 26.97 -5.92
CA ASP A 33 -54.16 28.15 -5.07
C ASP A 33 -54.53 27.85 -3.61
N GLU A 34 -55.57 27.05 -3.38
CA GLU A 34 -55.95 26.60 -2.06
C GLU A 34 -54.86 25.69 -1.45
N TYR A 35 -54.29 24.78 -2.24
CA TYR A 35 -53.16 23.95 -1.84
C TYR A 35 -51.93 24.79 -1.46
N LYS A 36 -51.59 25.81 -2.24
CA LYS A 36 -50.50 26.75 -1.91
C LYS A 36 -50.77 27.51 -0.62
N ARG A 37 -51.98 28.01 -0.41
CA ARG A 37 -52.36 28.73 0.83
C ARG A 37 -52.33 27.81 2.06
N VAL A 38 -52.65 26.53 1.91
CA VAL A 38 -52.53 25.54 3.00
C VAL A 38 -51.06 25.27 3.30
N LEU A 39 -50.22 25.10 2.28
CA LEU A 39 -48.78 24.91 2.43
C LEU A 39 -48.13 26.11 3.13
N GLU A 40 -48.53 27.33 2.76
CA GLU A 40 -48.03 28.58 3.36
C GLU A 40 -48.51 28.75 4.81
N ARG A 41 -49.76 28.39 5.13
CA ARG A 41 -50.26 28.36 6.52
C ARG A 41 -49.55 27.31 7.38
N GLN A 42 -49.21 26.15 6.82
CA GLN A 42 -48.39 25.14 7.49
C GLN A 42 -46.94 25.62 7.70
N ALA A 43 -46.37 26.35 6.74
CA ALA A 43 -45.03 26.93 6.87
C ALA A 43 -44.97 28.04 7.92
N LEU A 44 -46.05 28.81 8.10
CA LEU A 44 -46.16 29.86 9.12
C LEU A 44 -46.39 29.28 10.54
N GLN A 45 -46.98 28.09 10.65
CA GLN A 45 -47.09 27.35 11.90
C GLN A 45 -46.00 26.27 11.99
N LYS A 46 -44.75 26.71 12.19
CA LYS A 46 -43.66 25.78 12.49
C LYS A 46 -44.06 24.97 13.75
N PRO A 47 -44.09 23.62 13.68
CA PRO A 47 -44.49 22.78 14.81
C PRO A 47 -43.67 23.10 16.06
N MET A 48 -44.32 23.10 17.22
CA MET A 48 -43.69 23.47 18.50
C MET A 48 -42.41 22.66 18.77
N GLU A 49 -42.40 21.37 18.42
CA GLU A 49 -41.23 20.49 18.51
C GLU A 49 -40.04 20.95 17.66
N ILE A 50 -40.28 21.50 16.46
CA ILE A 50 -39.20 22.00 15.59
C ILE A 50 -38.68 23.35 16.10
N SER A 51 -39.54 24.18 16.70
CA SER A 51 -39.16 25.45 17.35
C SER A 51 -38.36 25.21 18.64
N GLU A 52 -38.72 24.19 19.41
CA GLU A 52 -37.99 23.76 20.61
C GLU A 52 -36.64 23.14 20.25
N ALA A 53 -36.59 22.23 19.26
CA ALA A 53 -35.34 21.64 18.78
C ALA A 53 -34.36 22.69 18.24
N GLU A 54 -34.85 23.72 17.53
CA GLU A 54 -34.02 24.83 17.03
C GLU A 54 -33.52 25.73 18.18
N LYS A 55 -34.34 25.97 19.21
CA LYS A 55 -33.89 26.65 20.43
C LYS A 55 -32.84 25.84 21.20
N THR A 56 -32.99 24.51 21.29
CA THR A 56 -32.03 23.62 21.95
C THR A 56 -30.72 23.50 21.16
N ALA A 57 -30.80 23.49 19.83
CA ALA A 57 -29.63 23.55 18.93
C ALA A 57 -28.91 24.89 19.03
N SER A 58 -29.64 26.01 19.12
CA SER A 58 -29.04 27.34 19.31
C SER A 58 -28.48 27.57 20.73
N SER A 59 -29.01 26.88 21.76
CA SER A 59 -28.51 26.98 23.13
C SER A 59 -27.29 26.10 23.43
N THR A 60 -27.07 25.07 22.63
CA THR A 60 -25.89 24.21 22.76
C THR A 60 -24.86 24.67 21.73
N ALA A 61 -23.60 24.88 22.11
CA ALA A 61 -22.53 25.26 21.18
C ALA A 61 -22.10 24.11 20.23
N LEU A 62 -23.07 23.30 19.79
CA LEU A 62 -22.89 22.29 18.77
C LEU A 62 -22.91 22.99 17.41
N PRO A 63 -21.94 22.72 16.52
CA PRO A 63 -21.92 23.35 15.21
C PRO A 63 -23.12 22.87 14.37
N ASP A 64 -23.95 23.83 13.91
CA ASP A 64 -25.14 23.60 13.06
C ASP A 64 -24.86 22.94 11.71
N LYS A 65 -23.58 22.86 11.32
CA LYS A 65 -23.16 22.25 10.05
C LYS A 65 -21.89 21.48 10.27
N LEU A 66 -21.93 20.18 9.99
CA LEU A 66 -20.72 19.40 9.80
C LEU A 66 -19.99 19.97 8.57
N ILE A 67 -18.94 20.75 8.81
CA ILE A 67 -18.04 21.25 7.76
C ILE A 67 -17.08 20.11 7.43
N TYR A 68 -17.59 19.04 6.83
CA TYR A 68 -16.74 18.08 6.15
C TYR A 68 -16.77 18.42 4.67
N SER A 69 -15.60 18.64 4.09
CA SER A 69 -15.49 18.72 2.64
C SER A 69 -15.85 17.37 2.04
N ARG A 70 -16.36 17.36 0.81
CA ARG A 70 -16.62 16.12 0.06
C ARG A 70 -15.40 15.17 0.11
N LYS A 71 -14.20 15.74 0.02
CA LYS A 71 -12.93 15.01 0.10
C LYS A 71 -12.72 14.34 1.46
N ASP A 72 -13.09 15.02 2.54
CA ASP A 72 -12.96 14.48 3.90
C ASP A 72 -13.92 13.31 4.08
N ILE A 73 -15.16 13.46 3.63
CA ILE A 73 -16.18 12.41 3.64
C ILE A 73 -15.71 11.19 2.82
N GLU A 74 -15.20 11.42 1.60
CA GLU A 74 -14.64 10.36 0.75
C GLU A 74 -13.45 9.65 1.42
N SER A 75 -12.54 10.39 2.06
CA SER A 75 -11.42 9.78 2.80
C SER A 75 -11.87 8.95 4.00
N LEU A 76 -12.92 9.40 4.71
CA LEU A 76 -13.48 8.67 5.85
C LEU A 76 -14.18 7.40 5.38
N LEU A 77 -14.91 7.46 4.26
CA LEU A 77 -15.53 6.30 3.60
C LEU A 77 -14.49 5.28 3.17
N VAL A 78 -13.43 5.69 2.47
CA VAL A 78 -12.34 4.78 2.05
C VAL A 78 -11.66 4.12 3.27
N ASN A 79 -11.41 4.90 4.33
CA ASN A 79 -10.83 4.35 5.55
C ASN A 79 -11.78 3.38 6.28
N THR A 80 -13.08 3.68 6.31
CA THR A 80 -14.08 2.79 6.93
C THR A 80 -14.30 1.52 6.11
N GLU A 81 -14.30 1.60 4.77
CA GLU A 81 -14.34 0.43 3.89
C GLU A 81 -13.13 -0.48 4.11
N LYS A 82 -11.92 0.10 4.16
CA LYS A 82 -10.69 -0.64 4.47
C LYS A 82 -10.75 -1.29 5.85
N LEU A 83 -11.31 -0.60 6.85
CA LEU A 83 -11.45 -1.12 8.20
C LEU A 83 -12.50 -2.24 8.28
N LEU A 84 -13.60 -2.13 7.52
CA LEU A 84 -14.60 -3.18 7.35
C LEU A 84 -14.03 -4.43 6.67
N GLU A 85 -13.17 -4.26 5.67
CA GLU A 85 -12.45 -5.35 5.00
C GLU A 85 -11.51 -6.07 5.98
N GLN A 86 -10.77 -5.31 6.79
CA GLN A 86 -9.93 -5.86 7.86
C GLN A 86 -10.75 -6.62 8.92
N LEU A 87 -11.89 -6.09 9.34
CA LEU A 87 -12.76 -6.75 10.32
C LEU A 87 -13.36 -8.05 9.78
N LYS A 88 -13.76 -8.10 8.50
CA LYS A 88 -14.26 -9.33 7.86
C LYS A 88 -13.18 -10.41 7.79
N PHE A 89 -11.94 -10.03 7.48
CA PHE A 89 -10.80 -10.95 7.49
C PHE A 89 -10.57 -11.57 8.89
N LEU A 90 -10.76 -10.77 9.94
CA LEU A 90 -10.65 -11.24 11.33
C LEU A 90 -11.83 -12.10 11.77
N GLU A 91 -13.06 -11.78 11.35
CA GLU A 91 -14.26 -12.58 11.61
C GLU A 91 -14.16 -13.98 11.00
N ASP A 92 -13.67 -14.07 9.75
CA ASP A 92 -13.41 -15.35 9.07
C ASP A 92 -12.31 -16.16 9.80
N SER A 93 -11.31 -15.47 10.36
CA SER A 93 -10.23 -16.07 11.17
C SER A 93 -10.70 -16.70 12.49
N THR A 94 -11.84 -16.28 13.06
CA THR A 94 -12.45 -16.91 14.24
C THR A 94 -13.09 -18.27 13.94
N SER A 95 -13.55 -18.47 12.70
CA SER A 95 -14.12 -19.75 12.24
C SER A 95 -13.03 -20.73 11.77
N LYS A 96 -11.90 -20.19 11.30
CA LYS A 96 -10.75 -20.94 10.80
C LYS A 96 -9.49 -20.15 11.14
N MET A 97 -8.89 -20.46 12.29
CA MET A 97 -7.66 -19.80 12.74
C MET A 97 -6.60 -19.92 11.65
N PRO A 98 -6.11 -18.80 11.08
CA PRO A 98 -5.05 -18.83 10.10
C PRO A 98 -3.82 -19.48 10.75
N TYR A 99 -3.11 -20.29 9.97
CA TYR A 99 -1.88 -20.90 10.44
C TYR A 99 -0.89 -19.80 10.83
N ILE A 100 -0.50 -19.77 12.10
CA ILE A 100 0.43 -18.78 12.63
C ILE A 100 1.72 -18.81 11.80
N GLY A 101 2.20 -17.64 11.38
CA GLY A 101 3.43 -17.51 10.61
C GLY A 101 3.28 -17.71 9.10
N TYR A 102 2.10 -18.06 8.57
CA TYR A 102 1.91 -18.08 7.10
C TYR A 102 1.97 -16.68 6.48
N GLU A 103 1.65 -15.65 7.27
CA GLU A 103 1.78 -14.25 6.88
C GLU A 103 3.22 -13.85 6.50
N ILE A 104 4.23 -14.59 6.97
CA ILE A 104 5.64 -14.40 6.58
C ILE A 104 5.83 -14.56 5.06
N PHE A 105 5.03 -15.43 4.43
CA PHE A 105 5.13 -15.71 2.98
C PHE A 105 4.30 -14.75 2.13
N THR A 106 3.39 -13.98 2.74
CA THR A 106 2.53 -13.01 2.04
C THR A 106 2.93 -11.56 2.30
N GLN A 107 3.52 -11.27 3.46
CA GLN A 107 3.90 -9.92 3.93
C GLN A 107 5.42 -9.69 3.84
N ARG A 108 5.99 -9.95 2.67
CA ARG A 108 7.44 -9.89 2.41
C ARG A 108 8.05 -8.51 2.66
N ASP A 109 7.38 -7.46 2.18
CA ASP A 109 7.93 -6.10 2.15
C ASP A 109 7.93 -5.42 3.52
N THR A 110 7.21 -5.99 4.48
CA THR A 110 7.04 -5.47 5.85
C THR A 110 7.98 -6.09 6.87
N ILE A 111 8.63 -7.22 6.57
CA ILE A 111 9.50 -7.89 7.54
C ILE A 111 10.92 -8.08 6.98
N PRO A 112 11.92 -7.34 7.48
CA PRO A 112 13.31 -7.43 7.03
C PRO A 112 14.01 -8.67 7.65
N PHE A 113 13.68 -9.87 7.19
CA PHE A 113 14.28 -11.11 7.70
C PHE A 113 15.76 -11.30 7.34
N TRP A 114 16.24 -10.62 6.31
CA TRP A 114 17.48 -10.99 5.61
C TRP A 114 18.74 -10.27 6.08
N GLN A 115 18.62 -9.20 6.88
CA GLN A 115 19.74 -8.30 7.18
C GLN A 115 20.73 -8.81 8.25
N ASN A 116 20.43 -9.92 8.95
CA ASN A 116 21.23 -10.37 10.10
C ASN A 116 21.69 -11.83 10.05
N LEU A 117 21.57 -12.53 8.92
CA LEU A 117 22.13 -13.88 8.85
C LEU A 117 23.66 -13.81 8.82
N PRO A 118 24.36 -14.64 9.62
CA PRO A 118 25.81 -14.73 9.53
C PRO A 118 26.21 -15.28 8.17
N ILE A 119 27.28 -14.72 7.61
CA ILE A 119 27.81 -15.16 6.33
C ILE A 119 28.21 -16.64 6.44
N PRO A 120 27.77 -17.51 5.51
CA PRO A 120 28.17 -18.91 5.49
C PRO A 120 29.70 -19.04 5.48
N LYS A 121 30.24 -20.00 6.24
CA LYS A 121 31.70 -20.25 6.30
C LYS A 121 32.34 -20.50 4.93
N TYR A 122 31.56 -21.03 4.00
CA TYR A 122 31.99 -21.36 2.63
C TYR A 122 31.48 -20.37 1.58
N TYR A 123 31.12 -19.15 1.99
CA TYR A 123 30.74 -18.12 1.04
C TYR A 123 31.92 -17.79 0.12
N SER A 124 31.67 -17.87 -1.18
CA SER A 124 32.64 -17.51 -2.21
C SER A 124 32.37 -16.09 -2.68
N LEU A 125 33.41 -15.26 -2.61
CA LEU A 125 33.38 -13.90 -3.14
C LEU A 125 33.13 -13.92 -4.65
N GLY A 126 32.30 -13.00 -5.10
CA GLY A 126 31.95 -12.85 -6.50
C GLY A 126 31.63 -11.40 -6.88
N PRO A 127 31.33 -11.16 -8.17
CA PRO A 127 31.01 -9.83 -8.67
C PRO A 127 29.82 -9.19 -7.97
N GLY A 128 29.94 -7.92 -7.61
CA GLY A 128 28.91 -7.17 -6.91
C GLY A 128 28.96 -7.28 -5.39
N ASP A 129 29.79 -8.17 -4.82
CA ASP A 129 30.04 -8.18 -3.39
C ASP A 129 30.94 -7.00 -3.00
N GLU A 130 30.62 -6.36 -1.89
CA GLU A 130 31.44 -5.30 -1.29
C GLU A 130 32.44 -5.88 -0.29
N ILE A 131 33.69 -5.45 -0.43
CA ILE A 131 34.78 -5.84 0.44
C ILE A 131 35.33 -4.59 1.12
N ILE A 132 35.48 -4.71 2.44
CA ILE A 132 36.04 -3.68 3.29
C ILE A 132 37.40 -4.17 3.76
N ILE A 133 38.45 -3.44 3.42
CA ILE A 133 39.82 -3.71 3.85
C ILE A 133 40.20 -2.67 4.89
N SER A 134 40.52 -3.14 6.09
CA SER A 134 40.91 -2.29 7.21
C SER A 134 42.37 -2.57 7.54
N LEU A 135 43.21 -1.55 7.45
CA LEU A 135 44.62 -1.56 7.88
C LEU A 135 44.74 -0.60 9.07
N TRP A 136 45.33 -1.05 10.18
CA TRP A 136 45.54 -0.21 11.35
C TRP A 136 46.89 -0.45 12.03
N GLY A 137 47.30 0.48 12.90
CA GLY A 137 48.55 0.41 13.67
C GLY A 137 49.45 1.59 13.34
N GLU A 138 50.63 1.32 12.78
CA GLU A 138 51.55 2.38 12.31
C GLU A 138 51.01 3.15 11.09
N THR A 139 50.14 2.52 10.29
CA THR A 139 49.42 3.15 9.18
C THR A 139 47.97 2.74 9.27
N ASN A 140 47.07 3.70 9.02
CA ASN A 140 45.63 3.49 9.06
C ASN A 140 45.04 3.72 7.68
N THR A 141 44.29 2.75 7.16
CA THR A 141 43.60 2.85 5.87
C THR A 141 42.30 2.07 5.95
N TYR A 142 41.27 2.61 5.31
CA TYR A 142 39.95 2.00 5.22
C TYR A 142 39.48 2.11 3.77
N ASP A 143 39.43 0.96 3.09
CA ASP A 143 39.02 0.88 1.70
C ASP A 143 37.75 0.03 1.58
N SER A 144 36.65 0.65 1.15
CA SER A 144 35.46 -0.09 0.71
C SER A 144 35.44 -0.17 -0.82
N LYS A 145 35.43 -1.39 -1.36
CA LYS A 145 35.45 -1.65 -2.81
C LYS A 145 34.46 -2.73 -3.19
N VAL A 146 33.72 -2.49 -4.26
CA VAL A 146 32.85 -3.49 -4.88
C VAL A 146 33.65 -4.32 -5.88
N ILE A 147 33.53 -5.65 -5.80
CA ILE A 147 34.17 -6.57 -6.73
C ILE A 147 33.56 -6.41 -8.11
N ASN A 148 34.40 -6.15 -9.11
CA ASN A 148 33.96 -5.97 -10.49
C ASN A 148 33.54 -7.32 -11.14
N ARG A 149 33.04 -7.25 -12.38
CA ARG A 149 32.58 -8.43 -13.15
C ARG A 149 33.67 -9.46 -13.42
N ASP A 150 34.93 -9.04 -13.41
CA ASP A 150 36.10 -9.91 -13.59
C ASP A 150 36.58 -10.54 -12.26
N GLY A 151 35.89 -10.28 -11.15
CA GLY A 151 36.27 -10.78 -9.83
C GLY A 151 37.41 -9.99 -9.19
N GLN A 152 37.61 -8.75 -9.58
CA GLN A 152 38.77 -7.93 -9.19
C GLN A 152 38.37 -6.64 -8.48
N ILE A 153 39.27 -6.12 -7.65
CA ILE A 153 39.21 -4.77 -7.08
C ILE A 153 40.52 -4.03 -7.34
N TYR A 154 40.45 -2.71 -7.43
CA TYR A 154 41.63 -1.85 -7.53
C TYR A 154 41.85 -1.12 -6.21
N ILE A 155 43.07 -1.23 -5.68
CA ILE A 155 43.53 -0.56 -4.47
C ILE A 155 44.71 0.33 -4.82
N GLU A 156 44.68 1.57 -4.32
CA GLU A 156 45.79 2.51 -4.51
C GLU A 156 47.07 1.97 -3.85
N ASN A 157 48.23 2.18 -4.49
CA ASN A 157 49.54 1.68 -4.03
C ASN A 157 49.74 0.15 -4.02
N ILE A 158 48.68 -0.66 -4.04
CA ILE A 158 48.74 -2.13 -4.11
C ILE A 158 48.48 -2.65 -5.54
N GLY A 159 47.55 -2.02 -6.27
CA GLY A 159 47.13 -2.41 -7.61
C GLY A 159 45.89 -3.32 -7.64
N ILE A 160 45.81 -4.14 -8.68
CA ILE A 160 44.66 -5.03 -8.94
C ILE A 160 44.75 -6.28 -8.07
N LEU A 161 43.67 -6.57 -7.34
CA LEU A 161 43.51 -7.77 -6.52
C LEU A 161 42.38 -8.63 -7.07
N ASN A 162 42.69 -9.89 -7.41
CA ASN A 162 41.71 -10.88 -7.83
C ASN A 162 41.16 -11.63 -6.61
N LEU A 163 39.87 -11.41 -6.31
CA LEU A 163 39.15 -11.97 -5.17
C LEU A 163 38.05 -12.94 -5.59
N GLY A 164 37.66 -12.95 -6.87
CA GLY A 164 36.61 -13.82 -7.39
C GLY A 164 36.90 -15.30 -7.13
N GLY A 165 35.89 -16.02 -6.66
CA GLY A 165 35.98 -17.45 -6.36
C GLY A 165 36.73 -17.80 -5.07
N LYS A 166 37.26 -16.81 -4.33
CA LYS A 166 37.93 -17.05 -3.05
C LYS A 166 36.93 -17.08 -1.92
N THR A 167 37.19 -17.91 -0.92
CA THR A 167 36.52 -17.77 0.39
C THR A 167 37.03 -16.53 1.10
N VAL A 168 36.31 -16.07 2.13
CA VAL A 168 36.75 -14.93 2.97
C VAL A 168 38.14 -15.21 3.59
N ASP A 169 38.36 -16.43 4.09
CA ASP A 169 39.63 -16.81 4.71
C ASP A 169 40.78 -16.82 3.70
N ASP A 170 40.52 -17.29 2.47
CA ASP A 170 41.52 -17.28 1.40
C ASP A 170 41.80 -15.86 0.90
N ALA A 171 40.78 -15.01 0.85
CA ALA A 171 40.91 -13.60 0.55
C ALA A 171 41.78 -12.89 1.60
N LYS A 172 41.56 -13.13 2.90
CA LYS A 172 42.39 -12.57 3.99
C LYS A 172 43.87 -12.88 3.80
N LYS A 173 44.20 -14.15 3.57
CA LYS A 173 45.58 -14.59 3.31
C LYS A 173 46.16 -13.96 2.05
N TYR A 174 45.37 -13.91 0.98
CA TYR A 174 45.79 -13.35 -0.29
C TYR A 174 46.09 -11.85 -0.21
N VAL A 175 45.18 -11.06 0.37
CA VAL A 175 45.36 -9.62 0.54
C VAL A 175 46.51 -9.31 1.48
N LEU A 176 46.64 -10.02 2.61
CA LEU A 176 47.81 -9.91 3.48
C LEU A 176 49.10 -10.08 2.67
N SER A 177 49.20 -11.15 1.87
CA SER A 177 50.40 -11.40 1.04
C SER A 177 50.71 -10.30 0.02
N LYS A 178 49.70 -9.55 -0.43
CA LYS A 178 49.85 -8.45 -1.40
C LYS A 178 50.22 -7.15 -0.70
N TYR A 179 49.52 -6.81 0.38
CA TYR A 179 49.80 -5.63 1.19
C TYR A 179 51.18 -5.71 1.83
N SER A 180 51.62 -6.87 2.30
CA SER A 180 52.95 -7.06 2.88
C SER A 180 54.12 -6.77 1.94
N ARG A 181 53.89 -6.67 0.62
CA ARG A 181 54.94 -6.26 -0.35
C ARG A 181 55.21 -4.75 -0.32
N VAL A 182 54.24 -3.98 0.14
CA VAL A 182 54.27 -2.52 0.19
C VAL A 182 54.44 -2.05 1.65
N TYR A 183 53.73 -2.70 2.57
CA TYR A 183 53.77 -2.42 4.01
C TYR A 183 54.57 -3.51 4.74
N SER A 184 55.87 -3.28 4.91
CA SER A 184 56.75 -4.22 5.63
C SER A 184 56.38 -4.38 7.11
N THR A 185 55.66 -3.41 7.69
CA THR A 185 55.19 -3.39 9.09
C THR A 185 54.14 -4.46 9.40
N LEU A 186 53.53 -5.05 8.37
CA LEU A 186 52.60 -6.17 8.47
C LEU A 186 53.28 -7.52 8.74
N LEU A 187 54.59 -7.63 8.46
CA LEU A 187 55.36 -8.85 8.64
C LEU A 187 56.39 -8.70 9.75
N GLY A 188 56.72 -9.82 10.40
CA GLY A 188 57.79 -9.91 11.39
C GLY A 188 57.35 -10.57 12.70
N VAL A 189 58.30 -10.70 13.62
CA VAL A 189 58.07 -11.29 14.95
C VAL A 189 57.18 -10.38 15.81
N ASN A 190 57.27 -9.06 15.60
CA ASN A 190 56.46 -8.04 16.26
C ASN A 190 55.85 -7.10 15.20
N PRO A 191 54.75 -7.50 14.54
CA PRO A 191 54.09 -6.66 13.54
C PRO A 191 53.57 -5.38 14.21
N LYS A 192 53.79 -4.24 13.54
CA LYS A 192 53.34 -2.91 14.00
C LYS A 192 52.05 -2.45 13.33
N SER A 193 51.65 -3.16 12.29
CA SER A 193 50.39 -2.94 11.58
C SER A 193 49.62 -4.25 11.48
N PHE A 194 48.30 -4.12 11.39
CA PHE A 194 47.37 -5.23 11.31
C PHE A 194 46.39 -4.96 10.17
N ILE A 195 46.01 -5.99 9.45
CA ILE A 195 45.06 -5.91 8.34
C ILE A 195 43.97 -6.94 8.53
N ASP A 196 42.74 -6.56 8.24
CA ASP A 196 41.61 -7.47 8.14
C ASP A 196 40.74 -7.15 6.92
N ILE A 197 40.00 -8.16 6.50
CA ILE A 197 38.99 -8.05 5.45
C ILE A 197 37.64 -8.44 6.02
N THR A 198 36.66 -7.60 5.81
CA THR A 198 35.26 -7.88 6.09
C THR A 198 34.43 -7.76 4.81
N LEU A 199 33.27 -8.41 4.83
CA LEU A 199 32.26 -8.28 3.79
C LEU A 199 31.31 -7.16 4.19
N GLY A 200 31.01 -6.28 3.24
CA GLY A 200 29.96 -5.27 3.32
C GLY A 200 28.67 -5.81 2.74
N GLU A 201 28.06 -5.05 1.84
CA GLU A 201 26.88 -5.50 1.10
C GLU A 201 27.19 -6.70 0.18
N LEU A 202 26.36 -7.75 0.26
CA LEU A 202 26.46 -8.91 -0.62
C LEU A 202 25.73 -8.66 -1.93
N LYS A 203 26.19 -9.31 -3.01
CA LYS A 203 25.46 -9.27 -4.28
C LYS A 203 24.05 -9.82 -4.09
N SER A 204 23.10 -9.12 -4.67
CA SER A 204 21.74 -9.62 -4.73
C SER A 204 21.59 -10.64 -5.86
N VAL A 205 20.94 -11.76 -5.59
CA VAL A 205 20.61 -12.77 -6.60
C VAL A 205 19.13 -12.65 -6.94
N ASN A 206 18.82 -12.64 -8.23
CA ASN A 206 17.44 -12.65 -8.72
C ASN A 206 16.98 -14.09 -8.93
N VAL A 207 15.95 -14.50 -8.19
CA VAL A 207 15.32 -15.81 -8.31
C VAL A 207 13.97 -15.63 -8.99
N HIS A 208 13.74 -16.38 -10.08
CA HIS A 208 12.48 -16.33 -10.83
C HIS A 208 11.54 -17.44 -10.36
N PHE A 209 10.37 -17.06 -9.87
CA PHE A 209 9.33 -18.01 -9.45
C PHE A 209 8.24 -18.08 -10.53
N VAL A 210 8.03 -19.28 -11.07
CA VAL A 210 7.09 -19.57 -12.17
C VAL A 210 6.25 -20.82 -11.84
N GLY A 211 5.08 -20.95 -12.47
CA GLY A 211 4.17 -22.08 -12.27
C GLY A 211 3.03 -21.77 -11.29
N PHE A 212 2.54 -22.80 -10.59
CA PHE A 212 1.44 -22.67 -9.63
C PHE A 212 1.95 -22.16 -8.28
N VAL A 213 2.26 -20.87 -8.21
CA VAL A 213 2.74 -20.17 -7.02
C VAL A 213 1.84 -18.96 -6.74
N ASN A 214 1.64 -18.61 -5.47
CA ASN A 214 0.79 -17.47 -5.08
C ASN A 214 1.33 -16.13 -5.57
N ILE A 215 2.65 -15.97 -5.62
CA ILE A 215 3.34 -14.74 -6.01
C ILE A 215 4.39 -15.09 -7.07
N PRO A 216 4.03 -15.12 -8.37
CA PRO A 216 4.99 -15.32 -9.45
C PRO A 216 5.78 -14.03 -9.70
N GLY A 217 7.01 -14.14 -10.19
CA GLY A 217 7.82 -12.98 -10.56
C GLY A 217 9.31 -13.12 -10.26
N VAL A 218 10.00 -11.98 -10.28
CA VAL A 218 11.43 -11.88 -9.93
C VAL A 218 11.54 -11.50 -8.47
N HIS A 219 12.25 -12.33 -7.71
CA HIS A 219 12.46 -12.16 -6.29
C HIS A 219 13.94 -12.00 -6.03
N MET A 220 14.31 -10.79 -5.62
CA MET A 220 15.67 -10.50 -5.16
C MET A 220 15.89 -11.13 -3.79
N ILE A 221 17.01 -11.83 -3.63
CA ILE A 221 17.57 -12.30 -2.36
C ILE A 221 18.91 -11.59 -2.15
N HIS A 222 19.14 -11.07 -0.95
CA HIS A 222 20.39 -10.42 -0.55
C HIS A 222 21.28 -11.40 0.19
#